data_AF-A0A9P6P6E1-F1
#
_entry.id   AF-A0A9P6P6E1-F1
#
_cell.length_a   1.000
_cell.length_b   1.000
_cell.length_c   1.000
_cell.angle_alpha   90.00
_cell.angle_beta   90.00
_cell.angle_gamma   90.00
#
_symmetry.space_group_name_H-M   'P 1'
#
loop_
_entity.id
_entity.type
_entity.pdbx_description
1 polymer ?
#
loop_
_entity_poly.entity_id
_entity_poly.type
_entity_poly.pdbx_seq_one_letter_code
_entity_poly.pdbx_strand_id
1 'polypeptide(L)'
;MSEAHEAPAKNPKQLIALAIASFALPIIIIVLLVNYVDNATRTGAGTDGLSDEQVSRRIAPMARVEIRDAGTSTSSTSAAASVPADAAQTAAAAAAIAAIASASSPSSDATTSSSADAAQAGKALYQQFCQACHAAGVAGAPKLGDKAAWAPRLKEPMDTVYNYALRGKGAMPPKGGSNASDADVKAAVDYMVGAAK
;
A
#
# COMPACT_ATOMS: atom_id res chain seq x y z
N MET A 1 48.55 -19.14 25.69
CA MET A 1 48.32 -19.16 24.24
C MET A 1 48.30 -17.72 23.78
N SER A 2 49.48 -17.19 23.52
CA SER A 2 49.70 -15.79 23.16
C SER A 2 49.57 -15.70 21.65
N GLU A 3 48.33 -15.67 21.15
CA GLU A 3 48.07 -15.35 19.75
C GLU A 3 48.54 -13.91 19.53
N ALA A 4 49.63 -13.76 18.81
CA ALA A 4 50.15 -12.47 18.41
C ALA A 4 49.11 -11.74 17.55
N HIS A 5 48.68 -10.57 18.01
CA HIS A 5 47.95 -9.61 17.17
C HIS A 5 48.92 -9.03 16.14
N GLU A 6 49.21 -9.78 15.08
CA GLU A 6 49.90 -9.25 13.90
C GLU A 6 48.94 -8.27 13.21
N ALA A 7 49.26 -6.97 13.23
CA ALA A 7 48.46 -5.93 12.62
C ALA A 7 48.26 -6.23 11.11
N PRO A 8 47.03 -6.40 10.59
CA PRO A 8 46.79 -6.98 9.24
C PRO A 8 47.12 -6.08 8.04
N ALA A 9 47.95 -5.04 8.19
CA ALA A 9 48.33 -4.19 7.08
C ALA A 9 49.75 -3.66 7.24
N LYS A 10 50.62 -4.12 6.34
CA LYS A 10 52.05 -3.77 6.29
C LYS A 10 52.30 -2.45 5.55
N ASN A 11 51.24 -1.83 4.99
CA ASN A 11 51.31 -0.57 4.25
C ASN A 11 50.15 0.38 4.63
N PRO A 12 50.39 1.70 4.78
CA PRO A 12 49.35 2.68 5.13
C PRO A 12 48.23 2.77 4.08
N LYS A 13 48.55 2.53 2.80
CA LYS A 13 47.55 2.44 1.71
C LYS A 13 46.62 1.24 1.87
N GLN A 14 47.10 0.14 2.44
CA GLN A 14 46.32 -1.09 2.66
C GLN A 14 45.33 -0.93 3.82
N LEU A 15 45.71 -0.18 4.87
CA LEU A 15 44.80 0.18 5.97
C LEU A 15 43.62 1.02 5.50
N ILE A 16 43.88 2.04 4.67
CA ILE A 16 42.84 2.90 4.12
C ILE A 16 41.89 2.11 3.21
N ALA A 17 42.44 1.26 2.34
CA ALA A 17 41.63 0.39 1.47
C ALA A 17 40.74 -0.57 2.27
N LEU A 18 41.26 -1.16 3.36
CA LEU A 18 40.50 -2.08 4.22
C LEU A 18 39.39 -1.36 4.99
N ALA A 19 39.66 -0.14 5.49
CA ALA A 19 38.67 0.68 6.17
C ALA A 19 37.54 1.15 5.23
N ILE A 20 37.87 1.53 4.00
CA ILE A 20 36.87 1.88 2.99
C ILE A 20 36.07 0.64 2.60
N ALA A 21 36.73 -0.50 2.37
CA ALA A 21 36.07 -1.74 2.00
C ALA A 21 35.11 -2.24 3.09
N SER A 22 35.46 -2.11 4.38
CA SER A 22 34.59 -2.55 5.49
C SER A 22 33.33 -1.70 5.62
N PHE A 23 33.34 -0.44 5.17
CA PHE A 23 32.16 0.42 5.15
C PHE A 23 31.38 0.31 3.83
N ALA A 24 32.07 0.13 2.70
CA ALA A 24 31.46 0.01 1.39
C ALA A 24 30.75 -1.35 1.19
N LEU A 25 31.34 -2.46 1.66
CA LEU A 25 30.74 -3.80 1.55
C LEU A 25 29.33 -3.89 2.14
N PRO A 26 29.06 -3.49 3.40
CA PRO A 26 27.72 -3.58 3.97
C PRO A 26 26.73 -2.67 3.25
N ILE A 27 27.14 -1.47 2.81
CA ILE A 27 26.27 -0.57 2.04
C ILE A 27 25.89 -1.20 0.70
N ILE A 28 26.87 -1.74 -0.03
CA ILE A 28 26.65 -2.41 -1.31
C ILE A 28 25.72 -3.61 -1.14
N ILE A 29 25.93 -4.43 -0.10
CA ILE A 29 25.08 -5.58 0.22
C ILE A 29 23.64 -5.14 0.52
N ILE A 30 23.43 -4.09 1.30
CA ILE A 30 22.10 -3.55 1.61
C ILE A 30 21.40 -3.07 0.32
N VAL A 31 22.10 -2.33 -0.54
CA VAL A 31 21.55 -1.84 -1.81
C VAL A 31 21.18 -3.01 -2.74
N LEU A 32 22.04 -4.02 -2.85
CA LEU A 32 21.77 -5.24 -3.61
C LEU A 32 20.57 -6.02 -3.06
N LEU A 33 20.44 -6.13 -1.74
CA LEU A 33 19.31 -6.80 -1.10
C LEU A 33 17.99 -6.06 -1.32
N VAL A 34 17.98 -4.73 -1.20
CA VAL A 34 16.78 -3.91 -1.49
C VAL A 34 16.35 -4.14 -2.93
N ASN A 35 17.26 -3.99 -3.89
CA ASN A 35 16.98 -4.23 -5.31
C ASN A 35 16.49 -5.67 -5.55
N TYR A 36 17.14 -6.66 -4.94
CA TYR A 36 16.74 -8.07 -5.05
C TYR A 36 15.32 -8.30 -4.52
N VAL A 37 14.95 -7.74 -3.38
CA VAL A 37 13.61 -7.87 -2.79
C VAL A 37 12.55 -7.14 -3.63
N ASP A 38 12.88 -5.96 -4.16
CA ASP A 38 12.01 -5.19 -5.05
C ASP A 38 11.78 -5.90 -6.40
N ASN A 39 12.77 -6.65 -6.90
CA ASN A 39 12.66 -7.43 -8.14
C ASN A 39 12.11 -8.85 -7.96
N ALA A 40 12.29 -9.47 -6.80
CA ALA A 40 11.94 -10.89 -6.58
C ALA A 40 10.44 -11.11 -6.28
N THR A 41 9.68 -10.07 -5.92
CA THR A 41 8.30 -10.23 -5.40
C THR A 41 7.20 -9.83 -6.39
N ARG A 42 7.52 -9.57 -7.66
CA ARG A 42 6.51 -9.23 -8.69
C ARG A 42 5.83 -10.43 -9.38
N THR A 43 6.11 -11.66 -8.97
CA THR A 43 5.49 -12.88 -9.52
C THR A 43 4.79 -13.69 -8.42
N GLY A 44 3.84 -13.04 -7.73
CA GLY A 44 2.93 -13.69 -6.79
C GLY A 44 1.48 -13.49 -7.21
N ALA A 45 0.64 -14.54 -7.10
CA ALA A 45 -0.77 -14.50 -7.47
C ALA A 45 -1.48 -13.30 -6.82
N GLY A 46 -1.79 -12.28 -7.62
CA GLY A 46 -2.42 -11.03 -7.16
C GLY A 46 -1.81 -9.75 -7.75
N THR A 47 -0.61 -9.79 -8.34
CA THR A 47 0.02 -8.61 -8.98
C THR A 47 -0.61 -8.22 -10.32
N ASP A 48 -1.39 -9.12 -10.92
CA ASP A 48 -2.06 -8.90 -12.22
C ASP A 48 -3.38 -8.12 -12.09
N GLY A 49 -3.79 -7.75 -10.87
CA GLY A 49 -5.03 -7.01 -10.62
C GLY A 49 -5.08 -5.61 -11.27
N LEU A 50 -3.92 -5.07 -11.65
CA LEU A 50 -3.78 -3.82 -12.41
C LEU A 50 -3.35 -4.04 -13.87
N SER A 51 -3.24 -5.28 -14.34
CA SER A 51 -2.98 -5.52 -15.77
C SER A 51 -4.18 -5.04 -16.59
N ASP A 52 -3.91 -4.33 -17.68
CA ASP A 52 -4.95 -3.82 -18.59
C ASP A 52 -5.89 -4.94 -19.08
N GLU A 53 -5.38 -6.18 -19.11
CA GLU A 53 -6.12 -7.39 -19.45
C GLU A 53 -7.15 -7.80 -18.38
N GLN A 54 -6.83 -7.69 -17.09
CA GLN A 54 -7.79 -7.97 -16.00
C GLN A 54 -8.81 -6.84 -15.82
N VAL A 55 -8.43 -5.59 -16.09
CA VAL A 55 -9.36 -4.45 -16.10
C VAL A 55 -10.34 -4.59 -17.25
N SER A 56 -9.86 -4.94 -18.45
CA SER A 56 -10.71 -5.16 -19.63
C SER A 56 -11.70 -6.31 -19.45
N ARG A 57 -11.29 -7.39 -18.76
CA ARG A 57 -12.20 -8.50 -18.40
C ARG A 57 -13.29 -8.11 -17.39
N ARG A 58 -13.04 -7.12 -16.52
CA ARG A 58 -14.03 -6.62 -15.55
C ARG A 58 -15.00 -5.61 -16.16
N ILE A 59 -14.59 -4.89 -17.21
CA ILE A 59 -15.42 -3.91 -17.93
C ILE A 59 -16.16 -4.55 -19.13
N ALA A 60 -15.83 -5.80 -19.49
CA ALA A 60 -16.48 -6.50 -20.59
C ALA A 60 -18.02 -6.50 -20.44
N PRO A 61 -18.80 -6.13 -21.47
CA PRO A 61 -20.24 -6.04 -21.36
C PRO A 61 -20.88 -7.44 -21.22
N MET A 62 -21.52 -7.68 -20.07
CA MET A 62 -22.19 -8.95 -19.73
C MET A 62 -23.55 -9.12 -20.43
N ALA A 63 -24.09 -8.05 -21.00
CA ALA A 63 -25.39 -8.02 -21.64
C ALA A 63 -25.30 -7.25 -22.95
N ARG A 64 -25.53 -7.95 -24.06
CA ARG A 64 -25.86 -7.32 -25.34
C ARG A 64 -27.35 -7.03 -25.33
N VAL A 65 -27.71 -5.75 -25.35
CA VAL A 65 -29.11 -5.33 -25.54
C VAL A 65 -29.32 -5.17 -27.03
N GLU A 66 -30.02 -6.13 -27.64
CA GLU A 66 -30.58 -5.94 -28.98
C GLU A 66 -31.84 -5.08 -28.83
N ILE A 67 -31.75 -3.81 -29.20
CA ILE A 67 -32.94 -2.98 -29.39
C ILE A 67 -33.49 -3.34 -30.77
N ARG A 68 -34.66 -3.98 -30.78
CA ARG A 68 -35.35 -4.42 -31.99
C ARG A 68 -36.37 -3.35 -32.36
N ASP A 69 -36.01 -2.47 -33.29
CA ASP A 69 -36.96 -1.53 -33.89
C ASP A 69 -37.91 -2.29 -34.83
N ALA A 70 -39.21 -1.96 -34.76
CA ALA A 70 -40.25 -2.61 -35.53
C ALA A 70 -40.18 -2.22 -37.01
N GLY A 71 -39.33 -2.92 -37.76
CA GLY A 71 -39.27 -2.79 -39.21
C GLY A 71 -38.00 -3.41 -39.77
N THR A 72 -38.18 -4.46 -40.58
CA THR A 72 -37.16 -5.18 -41.36
C THR A 72 -36.40 -6.28 -40.62
N SER A 73 -36.91 -7.50 -40.80
CA SER A 73 -36.19 -8.75 -40.60
C SER A 73 -34.97 -8.78 -41.52
N THR A 74 -33.76 -8.85 -40.96
CA THR A 74 -32.60 -9.43 -41.65
C THR A 74 -31.79 -10.20 -40.62
N SER A 75 -32.06 -11.49 -40.56
CA SER A 75 -31.13 -12.48 -40.06
C SER A 75 -29.96 -12.61 -41.05
N SER A 76 -28.73 -12.47 -40.57
CA SER A 76 -27.55 -13.06 -41.22
C SER A 76 -26.54 -13.50 -40.16
N THR A 77 -26.42 -14.82 -40.14
CA THR A 77 -25.54 -15.74 -39.42
C THR A 77 -24.06 -15.56 -39.78
N SER A 78 -23.15 -15.86 -38.85
CA SER A 78 -21.96 -16.72 -39.07
C SER A 78 -21.29 -17.00 -37.72
N ALA A 79 -21.55 -18.15 -37.07
CA ALA A 79 -20.85 -19.44 -37.18
C ALA A 79 -19.52 -19.45 -36.39
N ALA A 80 -19.46 -20.16 -35.24
CA ALA A 80 -18.92 -21.53 -35.08
C ALA A 80 -17.38 -21.53 -35.05
N ALA A 81 -16.62 -22.28 -34.25
CA ALA A 81 -16.75 -23.47 -33.42
C ALA A 81 -15.57 -23.38 -32.39
N SER A 82 -15.25 -24.28 -31.47
CA SER A 82 -15.46 -25.71 -31.28
C SER A 82 -14.96 -26.05 -29.87
N VAL A 83 -15.63 -26.98 -29.19
CA VAL A 83 -15.09 -27.71 -28.03
C VAL A 83 -14.37 -28.96 -28.56
N PRO A 84 -13.33 -29.48 -27.88
CA PRO A 84 -13.58 -30.76 -27.22
C PRO A 84 -13.03 -30.86 -25.78
N ALA A 85 -13.82 -31.61 -25.00
CA ALA A 85 -13.55 -32.44 -23.81
C ALA A 85 -12.21 -33.21 -23.89
N ASP A 86 -11.57 -33.76 -22.86
CA ASP A 86 -11.72 -34.00 -21.41
C ASP A 86 -10.35 -34.57 -20.97
N ALA A 87 -9.87 -34.31 -19.75
CA ALA A 87 -9.13 -35.29 -18.93
C ALA A 87 -8.56 -34.65 -17.66
N ALA A 88 -8.92 -35.26 -16.53
CA ALA A 88 -8.36 -35.10 -15.19
C ALA A 88 -8.81 -33.83 -14.43
N GLN A 89 -9.91 -33.92 -13.67
CA GLN A 89 -9.81 -34.36 -12.27
C GLN A 89 -11.19 -34.31 -11.58
N THR A 90 -11.91 -35.43 -11.63
CA THR A 90 -13.02 -35.71 -10.71
C THR A 90 -12.60 -36.89 -9.84
N ALA A 91 -12.27 -36.65 -8.57
CA ALA A 91 -12.43 -37.63 -7.48
C ALA A 91 -12.10 -36.99 -6.11
N ALA A 92 -13.01 -37.19 -5.15
CA ALA A 92 -12.99 -36.87 -3.71
C ALA A 92 -13.70 -35.55 -3.31
N ALA A 93 -15.04 -35.52 -3.31
CA ALA A 93 -15.92 -35.86 -2.17
C ALA A 93 -15.99 -34.71 -1.13
N ALA A 94 -16.98 -33.80 -1.15
CA ALA A 94 -18.40 -33.97 -0.82
C ALA A 94 -18.67 -34.33 0.67
N ALA A 95 -18.68 -33.31 1.53
CA ALA A 95 -19.44 -33.19 2.80
C ALA A 95 -19.19 -31.76 3.33
N ALA A 96 -20.13 -30.90 3.72
CA ALA A 96 -21.55 -31.02 3.94
C ALA A 96 -22.15 -29.61 3.79
N ILE A 97 -23.27 -29.51 3.08
CA ILE A 97 -24.15 -28.33 3.09
C ILE A 97 -25.40 -28.77 3.86
N ALA A 98 -25.57 -28.29 5.10
CA ALA A 98 -26.86 -28.18 5.76
C ALA A 98 -26.73 -27.45 7.11
N ALA A 99 -27.61 -26.47 7.33
CA ALA A 99 -27.88 -25.70 8.56
C ALA A 99 -26.82 -24.64 8.90
N ILE A 100 -27.08 -23.33 8.77
CA ILE A 100 -28.27 -22.61 9.20
C ILE A 100 -28.47 -21.31 8.39
N ALA A 101 -29.64 -21.19 7.76
CA ALA A 101 -30.22 -19.91 7.42
C ALA A 101 -31.31 -19.60 8.46
N SER A 102 -31.12 -18.56 9.26
CA SER A 102 -32.16 -17.57 9.63
C SER A 102 -31.77 -16.78 10.88
N ALA A 103 -31.37 -15.53 10.65
CA ALA A 103 -31.95 -14.38 11.33
C ALA A 103 -31.60 -13.13 10.50
N SER A 104 -32.44 -12.84 9.51
CA SER A 104 -32.41 -11.55 8.82
C SER A 104 -32.97 -10.47 9.73
N SER A 105 -32.20 -9.39 9.92
CA SER A 105 -32.75 -8.03 9.85
C SER A 105 -31.67 -7.09 9.34
N PRO A 106 -31.93 -6.32 8.27
CA PRO A 106 -31.05 -5.27 7.80
C PRO A 106 -31.32 -4.02 8.66
N SER A 107 -30.48 -3.78 9.65
CA SER A 107 -30.44 -2.47 10.30
C SER A 107 -29.34 -1.65 9.66
N SER A 108 -29.80 -0.62 8.96
CA SER A 108 -29.05 0.52 8.45
C SER A 108 -28.06 1.05 9.48
N ASP A 109 -26.77 0.96 9.18
CA ASP A 109 -25.79 1.99 9.56
C ASP A 109 -24.62 1.97 8.57
N ALA A 110 -24.92 2.27 7.31
CA ALA A 110 -23.92 2.60 6.29
C ALA A 110 -23.38 4.02 6.52
N THR A 111 -22.82 4.27 7.71
CA THR A 111 -22.02 5.47 7.98
C THR A 111 -20.82 5.17 8.88
N THR A 112 -20.81 4.04 9.61
CA THR A 112 -19.67 3.71 10.49
C THR A 112 -18.47 3.09 9.75
N SER A 113 -18.68 2.32 8.66
CA SER A 113 -17.59 1.70 7.89
C SER A 113 -16.57 2.72 7.37
N SER A 114 -17.02 3.84 6.82
CA SER A 114 -16.12 4.84 6.23
C SER A 114 -15.15 5.46 7.24
N SER A 115 -15.51 5.53 8.53
CA SER A 115 -14.65 6.14 9.56
C SER A 115 -13.55 5.18 10.04
N ALA A 116 -13.88 3.89 10.17
CA ALA A 116 -12.91 2.85 10.50
C ALA A 116 -11.93 2.63 9.34
N ASP A 117 -12.45 2.62 8.10
CA ASP A 117 -11.64 2.54 6.89
C ASP A 117 -10.73 3.77 6.74
N ALA A 118 -11.24 4.98 6.98
CA ALA A 118 -10.43 6.20 6.97
C ALA A 118 -9.38 6.22 8.09
N ALA A 119 -9.71 5.79 9.30
CA ALA A 119 -8.76 5.70 10.40
C ALA A 119 -7.62 4.72 10.09
N GLN A 120 -7.95 3.58 9.49
CA GLN A 120 -6.98 2.59 9.07
C GLN A 120 -6.11 3.10 7.90
N ALA A 121 -6.72 3.76 6.91
CA ALA A 121 -6.01 4.39 5.80
C ALA A 121 -5.05 5.50 6.29
N GLY A 122 -5.51 6.35 7.20
CA GLY A 122 -4.70 7.40 7.82
C GLY A 122 -3.51 6.82 8.60
N LYS A 123 -3.73 5.75 9.37
CA LYS A 123 -2.66 5.04 10.08
C LYS A 123 -1.65 4.40 9.12
N ALA A 124 -2.12 3.77 8.05
CA ALA A 124 -1.25 3.17 7.02
C ALA A 124 -0.40 4.24 6.33
N LEU A 125 -1.02 5.37 5.95
CA LEU A 125 -0.31 6.49 5.33
C LEU A 125 0.72 7.11 6.27
N TYR A 126 0.39 7.22 7.56
CA TYR A 126 1.35 7.65 8.58
C TYR A 126 2.58 6.74 8.61
N GLN A 127 2.37 5.41 8.66
CA GLN A 127 3.45 4.44 8.74
C GLN A 127 4.34 4.45 7.49
N GLN A 128 3.75 4.69 6.32
CA GLN A 128 4.48 4.65 5.06
C GLN A 128 5.27 5.93 4.78
N PHE A 129 4.70 7.11 5.07
CA PHE A 129 5.29 8.40 4.67
C PHE A 129 5.59 9.30 5.86
N CYS A 130 4.61 9.51 6.74
CA CYS A 130 4.71 10.55 7.76
C CYS A 130 5.69 10.18 8.89
N GLN A 131 5.84 8.88 9.21
CA GLN A 131 6.67 8.42 10.31
C GLN A 131 8.15 8.77 10.11
N ALA A 132 8.61 8.86 8.85
CA ALA A 132 10.00 9.13 8.52
C ALA A 132 10.51 10.40 9.21
N CYS A 133 9.64 11.40 9.36
CA CYS A 133 9.95 12.64 10.08
C CYS A 133 9.29 12.70 11.46
N HIS A 134 8.04 12.25 11.58
CA HIS A 134 7.24 12.45 12.80
C HIS A 134 7.41 11.39 13.89
N ALA A 135 8.09 10.27 13.63
CA ALA A 135 8.41 9.32 14.70
C ALA A 135 9.49 9.89 15.64
N ALA A 136 10.59 10.39 15.07
CA ALA A 136 11.73 10.92 15.81
C ALA A 136 11.78 12.46 15.89
N GLY A 137 10.86 13.15 15.21
CA GLY A 137 10.83 14.62 15.17
C GLY A 137 11.97 15.23 14.34
N VAL A 138 12.27 14.60 13.20
CA VAL A 138 13.33 15.02 12.29
C VAL A 138 13.07 16.46 11.82
N ALA A 139 14.12 17.28 11.77
CA ALA A 139 14.03 18.70 11.37
C ALA A 139 13.00 19.53 12.17
N GLY A 140 12.72 19.15 13.43
CA GLY A 140 11.75 19.85 14.28
C GLY A 140 10.29 19.48 14.02
N ALA A 141 10.04 18.37 13.30
CA ALA A 141 8.70 17.82 13.14
C ALA A 141 8.09 17.46 14.53
N PRO A 142 6.79 17.74 14.76
CA PRO A 142 6.13 17.32 15.99
C PRO A 142 6.10 15.78 16.07
N LYS A 143 6.63 15.23 17.16
CA LYS A 143 6.66 13.79 17.39
C LYS A 143 5.25 13.25 17.61
N LEU A 144 4.94 12.08 17.04
CA LEU A 144 3.67 11.39 17.32
C LEU A 144 3.53 11.16 18.83
N GLY A 145 2.40 11.57 19.40
CA GLY A 145 2.10 11.41 20.83
C GLY A 145 2.70 12.46 21.78
N ASP A 146 3.54 13.37 21.28
CA ASP A 146 4.13 14.42 22.11
C ASP A 146 3.14 15.57 22.37
N LYS A 147 2.35 15.43 23.44
CA LYS A 147 1.31 16.42 23.80
C LYS A 147 1.86 17.85 23.92
N ALA A 148 3.09 18.02 24.42
CA ALA A 148 3.70 19.34 24.59
C ALA A 148 4.03 19.97 23.24
N ALA A 149 4.57 19.18 22.30
CA ALA A 149 4.79 19.65 20.93
C ALA A 149 3.47 19.94 20.20
N TRP A 150 2.43 19.12 20.38
CA TRP A 150 1.16 19.29 19.68
C TRP A 150 0.27 20.41 20.24
N ALA A 151 0.34 20.71 21.54
CA ALA A 151 -0.49 21.72 22.19
C ALA A 151 -0.51 23.11 21.50
N PRO A 152 0.61 23.74 21.11
CA PRO A 152 0.57 25.02 20.39
C PRO A 152 0.02 24.90 18.96
N ARG A 153 0.13 23.73 18.33
CA ARG A 153 -0.31 23.48 16.95
C ARG A 153 -1.82 23.25 16.88
N LEU A 154 -2.39 22.64 17.92
CA LEU A 154 -3.83 22.39 18.05
C LEU A 154 -4.64 23.61 18.55
N LYS A 155 -3.97 24.75 18.79
CA LYS A 155 -4.66 26.04 19.00
C LYS A 155 -5.17 26.64 17.69
N GLU A 156 -4.56 26.25 16.58
CA GLU A 156 -5.03 26.64 15.25
C GLU A 156 -6.25 25.79 14.87
N PRO A 157 -7.17 26.32 14.06
CA PRO A 157 -8.30 25.54 13.57
C PRO A 157 -7.79 24.34 12.74
N MET A 158 -8.46 23.19 12.84
CA MET A 158 -8.05 21.95 12.17
C MET A 158 -7.90 22.11 10.65
N ASP A 159 -8.69 22.98 10.02
CA ASP A 159 -8.54 23.31 8.59
C ASP A 159 -7.18 23.90 8.25
N THR A 160 -6.59 24.69 9.13
CA THR A 160 -5.23 25.22 8.95
C THR A 160 -4.19 24.11 9.09
N VAL A 161 -4.37 23.21 10.07
CA VAL A 161 -3.49 22.04 10.25
C VAL A 161 -3.54 21.12 9.03
N TYR A 162 -4.73 20.88 8.46
CA TYR A 162 -4.88 20.13 7.22
C TYR A 162 -4.21 20.84 6.04
N ASN A 163 -4.35 22.15 5.91
CA ASN A 163 -3.70 22.91 4.84
C ASN A 163 -2.18 22.83 4.92
N TYR A 164 -1.59 22.82 6.12
CA TYR A 164 -0.15 22.58 6.27
C TYR A 164 0.25 21.19 5.79
N ALA A 165 -0.53 20.15 6.11
CA ALA A 165 -0.28 18.79 5.63
C ALA A 165 -0.40 18.67 4.10
N LEU A 166 -1.42 19.31 3.51
CA LEU A 166 -1.68 19.25 2.08
C LEU A 166 -0.67 20.06 1.26
N ARG A 167 -0.36 21.28 1.70
CA ARG A 167 0.50 22.23 0.96
C ARG A 167 1.96 22.21 1.37
N GLY A 168 2.29 21.55 2.47
CA GLY A 168 3.60 21.58 3.09
C GLY A 168 3.81 22.83 3.97
N LYS A 169 4.74 22.72 4.92
CA LYS A 169 5.16 23.83 5.79
C LYS A 169 6.60 23.62 6.25
N GLY A 170 7.47 24.59 5.95
CA GLY A 170 8.89 24.50 6.29
C GLY A 170 9.55 23.28 5.64
N ALA A 171 10.15 22.40 6.44
CA ALA A 171 10.78 21.16 5.98
C ALA A 171 9.78 20.04 5.62
N MET A 172 8.48 20.22 5.91
CA MET A 172 7.45 19.23 5.57
C MET A 172 7.00 19.41 4.11
N PRO A 173 7.22 18.41 3.22
CA PRO A 173 6.80 18.50 1.83
C PRO A 173 5.26 18.46 1.68
N PRO A 174 4.72 18.94 0.55
CA PRO A 174 3.29 18.80 0.25
C PRO A 174 2.83 17.35 0.38
N LYS A 175 1.67 17.15 1.02
CA LYS A 175 1.04 15.83 1.25
C LYS A 175 1.97 14.84 1.98
N GLY A 176 2.92 15.34 2.77
CA GLY A 176 3.92 14.52 3.46
C GLY A 176 4.86 13.75 2.52
N GLY A 177 4.96 14.16 1.26
CA GLY A 177 5.73 13.45 0.24
C GLY A 177 4.99 12.25 -0.37
N SER A 178 3.71 12.08 -0.06
CA SER A 178 2.86 11.05 -0.65
C SER A 178 2.06 11.56 -1.86
N ASN A 179 1.64 10.64 -2.72
CA ASN A 179 0.67 10.89 -3.79
C ASN A 179 -0.76 10.49 -3.39
N ALA A 180 -1.03 10.32 -2.09
CA ALA A 180 -2.32 9.88 -1.57
C ALA A 180 -3.43 10.91 -1.81
N SER A 181 -4.69 10.55 -1.62
CA SER A 181 -5.78 11.52 -1.75
C SER A 181 -5.73 12.56 -0.61
N ASP A 182 -6.34 13.73 -0.82
CA ASP A 182 -6.43 14.75 0.24
C ASP A 182 -7.20 14.23 1.46
N ALA A 183 -8.15 13.32 1.24
CA ALA A 183 -8.89 12.65 2.31
C ALA A 183 -7.97 11.75 3.15
N ASP A 184 -7.11 10.95 2.51
CA ASP A 184 -6.16 10.08 3.23
C ASP A 184 -5.12 10.89 4.01
N VAL A 185 -4.64 12.00 3.45
CA VAL A 185 -3.72 12.91 4.14
C VAL A 185 -4.39 13.51 5.38
N LYS A 186 -5.65 13.96 5.27
CA LYS A 186 -6.42 14.47 6.42
C LYS A 186 -6.63 13.38 7.48
N ALA A 187 -6.97 12.15 7.06
CA ALA A 187 -7.11 11.02 7.98
C ALA A 187 -5.79 10.68 8.69
N ALA A 188 -4.65 10.80 8.03
CA ALA A 188 -3.33 10.65 8.65
C ALA A 188 -3.05 11.76 9.67
N VAL A 189 -3.42 13.01 9.36
CA VAL A 189 -3.34 14.12 10.33
C VAL A 189 -4.22 13.82 11.55
N ASP A 190 -5.45 13.35 11.35
CA ASP A 190 -6.36 12.99 12.44
C ASP A 190 -5.81 11.87 13.31
N TYR A 191 -5.19 10.84 12.72
CA TYR A 191 -4.47 9.81 13.45
C TYR A 191 -3.35 10.39 14.33
N MET A 192 -2.55 11.32 13.78
CA MET A 192 -1.44 11.93 14.52
C MET A 192 -1.90 12.85 15.65
N VAL A 193 -2.93 13.65 15.38
CA VAL A 193 -3.55 14.54 16.37
C VAL A 193 -4.27 13.74 17.45
N GLY A 194 -4.95 12.66 17.08
CA GLY A 194 -5.61 11.75 18.01
C GLY A 194 -4.63 11.11 18.98
N ALA A 195 -3.43 10.75 18.52
CA ALA A 195 -2.37 10.23 19.38
C ALA A 195 -1.81 11.27 20.36
N ALA A 196 -1.98 12.57 20.10
CA ALA A 196 -1.38 13.67 20.86
C ALA A 196 -2.37 14.43 21.77
N LYS A 197 -3.62 13.98 21.85
CA LYS A 197 -4.63 14.47 22.80
C LYS A 197 -4.48 13.78 24.16
#